data_AF-A0A4R0WTX4-F1
#
_entry.id   AF-A0A4R0WTX4-F1
#
_cell.length_a   1.000
_cell.length_b   1.000
_cell.length_c   1.000
_cell.angle_alpha   90.00
_cell.angle_beta   90.00
_cell.angle_gamma   90.00
#
_symmetry.space_group_name_H-M   'P 1'
#
loop_
_entity.id
_entity.type
_entity.pdbx_description
1 polymer ?
#
loop_
_entity_poly.entity_id
_entity_poly.type
_entity_poly.pdbx_seq_one_letter_code
_entity_poly.pdbx_strand_id
1 'polypeptide(L)' 'AHWWEKQGRADYPHATRLLLLCDGGGSNPSNSWLFKADLQNLAERLGLEIRVAHYAPYCSKHNPIEHRVFPHITRACA' A
#
# COMPACT_ATOMS: atom_id res chain seq x y z
N ALA A 1 0.83 12.08 1.85
CA ALA A 1 1.15 10.88 1.04
C ALA A 1 2.53 11.09 0.44
N HIS A 2 3.55 10.97 1.28
CA HIS A 2 4.86 11.56 0.99
C HIS A 2 5.49 11.03 -0.32
N TRP A 3 5.46 9.72 -0.52
CA TRP A 3 6.02 9.10 -1.74
C TRP A 3 5.33 9.60 -3.02
N TRP A 4 3.99 9.67 -3.05
CA TRP A 4 3.26 10.15 -4.22
C TRP A 4 3.59 11.60 -4.55
N GLU A 5 3.67 12.44 -3.51
CA GLU A 5 3.96 13.87 -3.64
C GLU A 5 5.41 14.13 -4.10
N LYS A 6 6.37 13.30 -3.66
CA LYS A 6 7.80 13.47 -3.97
C LYS A 6 8.25 12.80 -5.26
N GLN A 7 7.71 11.64 -5.59
CA GLN A 7 8.21 10.80 -6.68
C GLN A 7 7.08 10.24 -7.54
N GLY A 8 6.07 9.63 -6.93
CA GLY A 8 5.05 8.85 -7.65
C GLY A 8 4.32 9.64 -8.73
N ARG A 9 3.97 10.92 -8.49
CA ARG A 9 3.31 11.77 -9.49
C ARG A 9 4.18 12.07 -10.73
N ALA A 10 5.50 12.07 -10.58
CA ALA A 10 6.44 12.36 -11.67
C ALA A 10 6.67 11.10 -12.51
N ASP A 11 6.78 9.95 -11.85
CA ASP A 11 6.94 8.65 -12.51
C ASP A 11 5.67 8.19 -13.23
N TYR A 12 4.50 8.57 -12.69
CA TYR A 12 3.20 8.15 -13.19
C TYR A 12 2.25 9.35 -13.43
N PRO A 13 2.58 10.26 -14.36
CA PRO A 13 1.86 11.54 -14.53
C PRO A 13 0.41 11.39 -15.01
N HIS A 14 0.08 10.24 -15.62
CA HIS A 14 -1.25 9.94 -16.14
C HIS A 14 -2.02 8.91 -15.30
N ALA A 15 -1.48 8.50 -14.16
CA ALA A 15 -2.18 7.53 -13.31
C ALA A 15 -3.43 8.17 -12.71
N THR A 16 -4.55 7.49 -12.89
CA THR A 16 -5.85 7.84 -12.29
C THR A 16 -6.21 6.91 -11.12
N ARG A 17 -5.42 5.85 -10.92
CA ARG A 17 -5.68 4.80 -9.94
C ARG A 17 -4.39 4.36 -9.24
N LEU A 18 -4.53 3.95 -7.98
CA LEU A 18 -3.46 3.36 -7.17
C LEU A 18 -3.90 1.99 -6.65
N LEU A 19 -3.10 0.95 -6.86
CA LEU A 19 -3.32 -0.37 -6.28
C LEU A 19 -2.49 -0.52 -5.00
N LEU A 20 -3.15 -0.80 -3.89
CA LEU A 20 -2.53 -1.15 -2.61
C LEU A 20 -2.68 -2.65 -2.36
N LEU A 21 -1.56 -3.31 -2.10
CA LEU A 21 -1.53 -4.72 -1.69
C LEU A 21 -1.43 -4.75 -0.16
N CYS A 22 -2.45 -5.30 0.51
CA CYS A 22 -2.52 -5.34 1.96
C CYS A 22 -2.50 -6.79 2.45
N ASP A 23 -1.69 -7.06 3.47
CA ASP A 23 -1.63 -8.36 4.17
C ASP A 23 -2.83 -8.59 5.12
N GLY A 24 -3.63 -7.55 5.39
CA GLY A 24 -4.83 -7.66 6.23
C GLY A 24 -4.52 -7.85 7.71
N GLY A 25 -3.31 -7.46 8.15
CA GLY A 25 -2.92 -7.42 9.55
C GLY A 25 -3.69 -6.35 10.35
N GLY A 26 -3.32 -6.21 11.64
CA GLY A 26 -4.08 -5.40 12.60
C GLY A 26 -4.28 -3.93 12.21
N SER A 27 -3.38 -3.35 11.42
CA SER A 27 -3.44 -1.94 11.01
C SER A 27 -4.14 -1.70 9.66
N ASN A 28 -4.38 -2.74 8.86
CA ASN A 28 -5.04 -2.63 7.56
C ASN A 28 -6.13 -3.70 7.32
N PRO A 29 -6.93 -4.09 8.33
CA PRO A 29 -7.88 -5.19 8.16
C PRO A 29 -9.02 -4.78 7.23
N SER A 30 -9.43 -5.70 6.36
CA SER A 30 -10.41 -5.45 5.29
C SER A 30 -11.82 -5.12 5.80
N ASN A 31 -12.11 -5.44 7.06
CA ASN A 31 -13.40 -5.18 7.71
C ASN A 31 -13.40 -3.93 8.61
N SER A 32 -12.26 -3.24 8.79
CA SER A 32 -12.21 -2.02 9.61
C SER A 32 -12.83 -0.83 8.89
N TRP A 33 -13.79 -0.18 9.55
CA TRP A 33 -14.37 1.07 9.09
C TRP A 33 -13.35 2.21 9.09
N LEU A 34 -12.55 2.33 10.15
CA LEU A 34 -11.56 3.40 10.28
C LEU A 34 -10.52 3.33 9.16
N PHE A 35 -10.03 2.12 8.87
CA PHE A 35 -9.09 1.90 7.76
C PHE A 35 -9.68 2.35 6.42
N LYS A 36 -10.95 2.01 6.15
CA LYS A 36 -11.65 2.42 4.92
C LYS A 36 -11.88 3.93 4.86
N ALA A 37 -12.25 4.56 5.98
CA ALA A 37 -12.45 6.01 6.06
C ALA A 37 -11.15 6.77 5.80
N ASP A 38 -10.03 6.32 6.39
CA ASP A 38 -8.72 6.92 6.15
C ASP A 38 -8.26 6.76 4.70
N LEU A 39 -8.53 5.61 4.08
CA LEU A 39 -8.28 5.39 2.66
C LEU A 39 -9.14 6.28 1.76
N GLN A 40 -10.41 6.50 2.11
CA GLN A 40 -11.29 7.40 1.37
C GLN A 40 -10.77 8.85 1.43
N ASN A 41 -10.43 9.33 2.63
CA ASN A 41 -9.84 10.66 2.82
C ASN A 41 -8.51 10.79 2.03
N LEU A 42 -7.73 9.72 1.97
CA LEU A 42 -6.50 9.67 1.18
C LEU A 42 -6.79 9.73 -0.33
N ALA A 43 -7.76 8.97 -0.82
CA ALA A 43 -8.15 8.95 -2.23
C ALA A 43 -8.63 10.34 -2.69
N GLU A 44 -9.48 10.99 -1.90
CA GLU A 44 -9.97 12.35 -2.15
C GLU A 44 -8.84 13.37 -2.18
N ARG A 45 -7.96 13.33 -1.17
CA ARG A 45 -6.81 14.25 -1.10
C ARG A 45 -5.85 14.08 -2.27
N LEU A 46 -5.70 12.86 -2.81
CA LEU A 46 -4.81 12.60 -3.94
C LEU A 46 -5.49 12.77 -5.30
N GLY A 47 -6.83 12.80 -5.36
CA GLY A 47 -7.58 12.75 -6.61
C GLY A 47 -7.38 11.43 -7.37
N LEU A 48 -7.13 10.32 -6.66
CA LEU A 48 -6.86 9.00 -7.25
C LEU A 48 -7.87 7.97 -6.74
N GLU A 49 -8.32 7.10 -7.64
CA GLU A 49 -9.07 5.90 -7.24
C GLU A 49 -8.12 4.91 -6.56
N ILE A 50 -8.31 4.66 -5.26
CA ILE A 50 -7.52 3.67 -4.53
C ILE A 50 -8.23 2.32 -4.55
N ARG A 51 -7.56 1.31 -5.10
CA ARG A 51 -7.98 -0.09 -5.08
C ARG A 51 -7.16 -0.83 -4.06
N VAL A 52 -7.81 -1.58 -3.17
CA VAL A 52 -7.13 -2.43 -2.19
C VAL A 52 -7.34 -3.89 -2.57
N ALA A 53 -6.25 -4.63 -2.68
CA ALA A 53 -6.26 -6.08 -2.81
C ALA A 53 -5.65 -6.69 -1.55
N HIS A 54 -6.50 -7.35 -0.76
CA HIS A 54 -6.06 -8.09 0.41
C HIS A 54 -5.58 -9.49 0.02
N TYR A 55 -4.46 -9.91 0.57
CA TYR A 55 -4.05 -11.30 0.52
C TYR A 55 -5.00 -12.16 1.37
N ALA A 56 -5.20 -13.42 0.95
CA ALA A 56 -5.89 -14.39 1.78
C ALA A 56 -5.11 -14.64 3.09
N PRO A 57 -5.76 -15.15 4.15
CA PRO A 57 -5.06 -15.50 5.39
C PRO A 57 -3.86 -16.42 5.10
N TYR A 58 -2.74 -16.18 5.78
CA TYR A 58 -1.48 -16.91 5.63
C TYR A 58 -0.81 -16.80 4.24
N CYS A 59 -1.25 -15.86 3.41
CA CYS A 59 -0.66 -15.60 2.10
C CYS A 59 0.19 -14.32 2.04
N SER A 60 0.54 -13.71 3.19
CA SER A 60 1.38 -12.49 3.21
C SER A 60 2.72 -12.68 2.51
N LYS A 61 3.28 -13.91 2.54
CA LYS A 61 4.50 -14.31 1.82
C LYS A 61 4.50 -14.01 0.33
N HIS A 62 3.32 -13.86 -0.27
CA HIS A 62 3.21 -13.51 -1.69
C HIS A 62 3.32 -12.01 -1.94
N ASN A 63 3.37 -11.18 -0.89
CA ASN A 63 3.66 -9.76 -1.01
C ASN A 63 5.09 -9.56 -1.52
N PRO A 64 5.29 -8.88 -2.67
CA PRO A 64 6.61 -8.69 -3.24
C PRO A 64 7.62 -8.07 -2.28
N ILE A 65 7.17 -7.27 -1.29
CA ILE A 65 8.05 -6.65 -0.30
C ILE A 65 8.81 -7.67 0.55
N GLU A 66 8.19 -8.81 0.87
CA GLU A 66 8.79 -9.86 1.70
C GLU A 66 10.04 -10.47 1.04
N HIS A 67 10.09 -10.46 -0.29
CA HIS A 67 11.21 -11.05 -1.05
C HIS A 67 12.12 -10.00 -1.70
N ARG A 68 11.61 -8.82 -2.03
CA ARG A 68 12.35 -7.79 -2.78
C ARG A 68 12.94 -6.68 -1.92
N VAL A 69 12.48 -6.52 -0.68
CA VAL A 69 12.91 -5.42 0.19
C VAL A 69 13.43 -5.94 1.52
N PHE A 70 12.64 -6.74 2.25
CA PHE A 70 13.01 -7.17 3.60
C PHE A 70 14.37 -7.88 3.70
N PRO A 71 14.78 -8.78 2.78
CA PRO A 71 16.09 -9.41 2.88
C PRO A 71 17.25 -8.41 2.79
N HIS A 72 17.09 -7.34 2.02
CA HIS A 72 18.10 -6.29 1.89
C HIS A 72 18.15 -5.40 3.13
N ILE A 73 17.00 -5.07 3.73
CA ILE A 73 16.94 -4.35 5.00
C ILE A 73 17.61 -5.16 6.11
N THR A 74 17.27 -6.46 6.23
CA THR A 74 17.89 -7.33 7.23
C THR A 74 19.41 -7.39 7.07
N ARG A 75 19.93 -7.47 5.84
CA ARG A 75 21.38 -7.45 5.57
C ARG A 75 22.06 -6.12 5.91
N ALA A 76 21.34 -5.00 5.83
CA ALA A 76 21.88 -3.68 6.11
C ALA A 76 21.84 -3.31 7.60
N CYS A 77 20.92 -3.90 8.36
CA CYS A 77 20.72 -3.63 9.79
C CYS A 77 21.29 -4.71 10.72
N ALA A 78 21.74 -5.84 10.19
CA ALA A 78 22.48 -6.86 10.92
C ALA A 78 23.97 -6.51 10.95
#